data_AF-A0A6G3XBL0-F1
#
_entry.id   AF-A0A6G3XBL0-F1
#
_cell.length_a   1.000
_cell.length_b   1.000
_cell.length_c   1.000
_cell.angle_alpha   90.00
_cell.angle_beta   90.00
_cell.angle_gamma   90.00
#
_symmetry.space_group_name_H-M   'P 1'
#
loop_
_entity.id
_entity.type
_entity.pdbx_description
1 polymer ?
#
loop_
_entity_poly.entity_id
_entity_poly.type
_entity_poly.pdbx_seq_one_letter_code
_entity_poly.pdbx_strand_id
1 'polypeptide(L)' 'MTDNARARKLADRIQVVVAETLDRRIKDPRLGFVTITDARVTG' A
#
# COMPACT_ATOMS: atom_id res chain seq x y z
N MET A 1 5.43 4.32 -22.93
CA MET A 1 4.57 5.27 -22.18
C MET A 1 3.34 4.60 -21.55
N THR A 2 2.98 3.37 -21.95
CA THR A 2 1.80 2.64 -21.47
C THR A 2 1.98 1.99 -20.08
N ASP A 3 3.20 1.57 -19.73
CA ASP A 3 3.47 0.86 -18.46
C ASP A 3 3.37 1.74 -17.22
N ASN A 4 3.73 3.02 -17.32
CA ASN A 4 3.65 3.95 -16.19
C ASN A 4 2.21 4.13 -15.67
N ALA A 5 1.21 4.11 -16.55
CA ALA A 5 -0.19 4.26 -16.14
C ALA A 5 -0.70 3.01 -15.40
N ARG A 6 -0.25 1.81 -15.82
CA ARG A 6 -0.59 0.56 -15.13
C ARG A 6 0.13 0.45 -13.79
N ALA A 7 1.42 0.80 -13.76
CA ALA A 7 2.23 0.80 -12.55
C ALA A 7 1.64 1.74 -11.48
N ARG A 8 1.20 2.95 -11.86
CA ARG A 8 0.52 3.88 -10.95
C ARG A 8 -0.79 3.30 -10.39
N LYS A 9 -1.66 2.77 -11.26
CA LYS A 9 -2.92 2.14 -10.80
C LYS A 9 -2.67 0.97 -9.85
N LEU A 10 -1.62 0.19 -10.11
CA LEU A 10 -1.24 -0.92 -9.23
C LEU A 10 -0.70 -0.41 -7.89
N ALA A 11 0.16 0.63 -7.91
CA ALA A 11 0.67 1.28 -6.70
C ALA A 11 -0.46 1.81 -5.81
N ASP A 12 -1.41 2.55 -6.39
CA ASP A 12 -2.58 3.09 -5.68
C ASP A 12 -3.36 1.95 -5.01
N ARG A 13 -3.52 0.83 -5.71
CA ARG A 13 -4.25 -0.33 -5.19
C ARG A 13 -3.48 -1.06 -4.10
N ILE A 14 -2.16 -1.20 -4.22
CA ILE A 14 -1.30 -1.78 -3.19
C ILE A 14 -1.40 -0.97 -1.89
N GLN A 15 -1.38 0.37 -1.99
CA GLN A 15 -1.48 1.24 -0.83
C GLN A 15 -2.77 0.98 -0.03
N VAL A 16 -3.91 0.86 -0.72
CA VAL A 16 -5.21 0.56 -0.08
C VAL A 16 -5.20 -0.82 0.58
N VAL A 17 -4.75 -1.85 -0.15
CA VAL A 17 -4.76 -3.23 0.37
C VAL A 17 -3.86 -3.37 1.59
N VAL A 18 -2.67 -2.76 1.58
CA VAL A 18 -1.74 -2.81 2.71
C VAL A 18 -2.30 -2.05 3.91
N ALA A 19 -2.90 -0.87 3.69
CA ALA A 19 -3.55 -0.11 4.76
C ALA A 19 -4.68 -0.91 5.43
N GLU A 20 -5.58 -1.51 4.65
CA GLU A 20 -6.65 -2.37 5.16
C GLU A 20 -6.10 -3.60 5.90
N THR A 21 -5.00 -4.17 5.41
CA THR A 21 -4.38 -5.35 6.03
C THR A 21 -3.75 -5.00 7.38
N LEU A 22 -3.06 -3.87 7.48
CA LEU A 22 -2.47 -3.39 8.72
C LEU A 22 -3.56 -3.10 9.76
N ASP A 23 -4.66 -2.45 9.37
CA ASP A 23 -5.78 -2.15 10.27
C ASP A 23 -6.52 -3.42 10.75
N ARG A 24 -6.84 -4.32 9.82
CA ARG A 24 -7.73 -5.45 10.11
C ARG A 24 -7.00 -6.68 10.63
N ARG A 25 -5.82 -7.00 10.10
CA ARG A 25 -5.14 -8.28 10.37
C ARG A 25 -3.97 -8.17 11.34
N ILE A 26 -3.26 -7.05 11.37
CA ILE A 26 -2.07 -6.90 12.22
C ILE A 26 -2.52 -6.34 13.58
N LYS A 27 -2.43 -7.16 14.62
CA LYS A 27 -2.80 -6.80 16.01
C LYS A 27 -1.56 -6.74 16.90
N ASP A 28 -0.48 -6.13 16.39
CA ASP A 28 0.72 -5.92 17.19
C ASP A 28 0.51 -4.69 18.10
N PRO A 29 0.41 -4.86 19.43
CA PRO A 29 0.19 -3.76 20.36
C PRO A 29 1.35 -2.75 20.42
N ARG A 30 2.50 -3.04 19.82
CA ARG A 30 3.65 -2.12 19.73
C ARG A 30 3.61 -1.25 18.48
N LEU A 31 2.92 -1.71 17.44
CA LEU A 31 2.65 -0.93 16.23
C LEU A 31 1.37 -0.13 16.49
N GLY A 32 1.54 1.17 16.80
CA GLY A 32 0.43 2.11 16.87
C GLY A 32 -0.24 2.32 15.49
N PHE A 33 -0.91 3.46 15.31
CA PHE A 33 -1.52 3.78 14.01
C PHE A 33 -0.43 4.01 12.94
N VAL A 34 -0.44 3.22 11.87
CA VAL A 34 0.53 3.30 10.77
C VAL A 34 -0.15 3.85 9.52
N THR A 35 0.46 4.87 8.90
CA THR A 35 0.01 5.45 7.62
C THR A 35 1.01 5.13 6.52
N ILE A 36 0.52 4.60 5.39
CA ILE A 36 1.34 4.37 4.20
C ILE A 36 1.39 5.66 3.37
N THR A 37 2.58 6.20 3.15
CA THR A 37 2.77 7.49 2.46
C THR A 37 3.03 7.37 0.96
N ASP A 38 3.63 6.27 0.50
CA ASP A 38 3.93 6.05 -0.92
C ASP A 38 4.07 4.55 -1.22
N ALA A 39 3.81 4.17 -2.47
CA ALA A 39 4.05 2.83 -2.99
C ALA A 39 4.67 2.94 -4.39
N ARG A 40 5.85 2.35 -4.59
CA ARG A 40 6.52 2.32 -5.90
C ARG A 40 6.56 0.89 -6.43
N VAL A 41 5.98 0.70 -7.61
CA VAL A 41 6.11 -0.55 -8.38
C VAL A 41 7.38 -0.45 -9.22
N THR A 42 8.26 -1.44 -9.09
CA THR A 42 9.44 -1.60 -9.93
C THR A 42 9.18 -2.76 -10.91
N GLY A 43 9.40 -2.52 -12.20
CA GLY A 43 9.09 -3.46 -13.28
C GLY A 43 9.41 -2.85 -14.65
#